data_AF-A0A8C6JF56-F1
#
_entry.id   AF-A0A8C6JF56-F1
#
_cell.length_a   1.000
_cell.length_b   1.000
_cell.length_c   1.000
_cell.angle_alpha   90.00
_cell.angle_beta   90.00
_cell.angle_gamma   90.00
#
_symmetry.space_group_name_H-M   'P 1'
#
loop_
_entity.id
_entity.type
_entity.pdbx_description
1 polymer ?
#
loop_
_entity_poly.entity_id
_entity_poly.type
_entity_poly.pdbx_seq_one_letter_code
_entity_poly.pdbx_strand_id
1 'polypeptide(L)'
;MILKLDCVTWSGAGAWATAGSRSAITCLRCSSFCSVFAILCNLSSSSGALTPPLSPPAAVVGAGLGGSAVAYFLQQHFGPQVQLDVYEAAAVGGRLATLTVNKQQYESRGGSIHALSLHMQDFVKILGLKHRRDVAGKSAIFSGEHFILEETDWYLLNLFRLWWHYGISFLRLQMWVEEVMEKFMRIYKYQAHGYAFSSLEELLRSLGGDAFINMTQRSVAESLLEVGVTQRFVDDVIAAVLRSSYGQSVLVPAFAGETGTLTWAVEGGNKLVCSGLLKLTKANVIAARVTGISLHSSGEPGHRVCSGDTRAGGW
;
A
#
# COMPACT_ATOMS: atom_id res chain seq x y z
N MET A 1 -18.71 -0.88 3.46
CA MET A 1 -17.40 -1.55 3.64
C MET A 1 -16.32 -0.47 3.64
N ILE A 2 -15.81 -0.05 4.81
CA ILE A 2 -14.73 0.97 4.86
C ILE A 2 -13.40 0.24 4.62
N LEU A 3 -13.15 -0.18 3.38
CA LEU A 3 -11.81 -0.60 2.98
C LEU A 3 -11.02 0.66 2.61
N LYS A 4 -10.01 0.99 3.40
CA LYS A 4 -8.96 1.92 2.99
C LYS A 4 -8.04 1.17 2.03
N LEU A 5 -8.35 1.22 0.72
CA LEU A 5 -7.71 0.41 -0.32
C LEU A 5 -6.21 0.64 -0.47
N ASP A 6 -5.69 1.79 -0.05
CA ASP A 6 -4.27 2.11 -0.13
C ASP A 6 -3.42 1.36 0.91
N CYS A 7 -4.05 0.61 1.82
CA CYS A 7 -3.41 -0.41 2.65
C CYS A 7 -3.17 -1.74 1.90
N VAL A 8 -3.40 -1.82 0.60
CA VAL A 8 -2.94 -2.94 -0.23
C VAL A 8 -1.49 -2.65 -0.62
N THR A 9 -0.58 -3.55 -0.29
CA THR A 9 0.82 -3.49 -0.74
C THR A 9 0.87 -3.66 -2.25
N TRP A 10 1.38 -2.64 -2.94
CA TRP A 10 1.68 -2.66 -4.36
C TRP A 10 3.11 -3.17 -4.54
N SER A 11 3.27 -4.41 -4.96
CA SER A 11 4.59 -4.95 -5.28
C SER A 11 4.99 -4.55 -6.69
N GLY A 12 5.87 -3.57 -6.82
CA GLY A 12 6.54 -3.22 -8.08
C GLY A 12 8.05 -3.22 -7.88
N ALA A 13 8.79 -3.86 -8.78
CA ALA A 13 10.24 -3.75 -8.88
C ALA A 13 10.62 -2.36 -9.44
N GLY A 14 10.60 -1.35 -8.56
CA GLY A 14 11.10 -0.01 -8.86
C GLY A 14 12.62 0.05 -8.69
N ALA A 15 13.38 -0.41 -9.68
CA ALA A 15 14.85 -0.26 -9.69
C ALA A 15 15.37 0.59 -10.86
N TRP A 16 14.57 0.87 -11.89
CA TRP A 16 15.08 1.48 -13.14
C TRP A 16 15.06 3.02 -13.18
N ALA A 17 14.48 3.69 -12.19
CA ALA A 17 14.41 5.15 -12.13
C ALA A 17 14.85 5.76 -10.78
N THR A 18 15.27 4.93 -9.82
CA THR A 18 15.63 5.40 -8.46
C THR A 18 17.00 6.07 -8.40
N ALA A 19 17.87 5.88 -9.40
CA ALA A 19 19.17 6.56 -9.46
C ALA A 19 19.09 8.05 -9.91
N GLY A 20 18.01 8.47 -10.60
CA GLY A 20 17.97 9.78 -11.28
C GLY A 20 16.91 10.78 -10.78
N SER A 21 15.86 10.35 -10.08
CA SER A 21 14.74 11.23 -9.71
C SER A 21 15.08 12.24 -8.58
N ARG A 22 16.18 12.05 -7.84
CA ARG A 22 16.54 12.96 -6.73
C ARG A 22 17.14 14.31 -7.18
N SER A 23 17.47 14.51 -8.46
CA SER A 23 18.20 15.72 -8.91
C SER A 23 17.48 16.64 -9.89
N ALA A 24 16.27 16.31 -10.40
CA ALA A 24 15.66 17.10 -11.49
C ALA A 24 14.27 17.71 -11.20
N ILE A 25 13.63 17.44 -10.06
CA ILE A 25 12.32 18.06 -9.70
C ILE A 25 12.40 18.83 -8.37
N THR A 26 13.61 19.27 -8.00
CA THR A 26 13.83 20.18 -6.86
C THR A 26 14.27 21.54 -7.37
N CYS A 27 13.49 22.15 -8.27
CA CYS A 27 13.67 23.54 -8.63
C CYS A 27 12.35 24.11 -9.15
N LEU A 28 11.51 24.58 -8.23
CA LEU A 28 10.71 25.82 -8.33
C LEU A 28 9.71 25.83 -7.16
N ARG A 29 10.18 26.33 -6.00
CA ARG A 29 9.46 27.20 -5.05
C ARG A 29 10.22 27.27 -3.72
N CYS A 30 11.29 28.06 -3.72
CA CYS A 30 11.65 28.91 -2.58
C CYS A 30 10.94 30.25 -2.88
N SER A 31 10.33 31.00 -1.97
CA SER A 31 10.81 31.37 -0.64
C SER A 31 9.75 32.16 0.14
N SER A 32 9.84 32.05 1.47
CA SER A 32 9.51 33.04 2.51
C SER A 32 8.05 33.39 2.79
N PHE A 33 7.59 33.11 4.01
CA PHE A 33 7.70 34.08 5.12
C PHE A 33 7.45 33.41 6.48
N CYS A 34 8.44 33.53 7.37
CA CYS A 34 8.29 33.38 8.81
C CYS A 34 7.48 34.55 9.37
N SER A 35 6.55 34.29 10.28
CA SER A 35 6.23 35.21 11.38
C SER A 35 5.60 34.46 12.54
N VAL A 36 6.26 34.61 13.68
CA VAL A 36 5.89 34.20 15.03
C VAL A 36 4.64 34.95 15.47
N PHE A 37 3.65 34.27 16.05
CA PHE A 37 2.82 34.87 17.09
C PHE A 37 2.30 33.78 18.04
N ALA A 38 2.87 33.76 19.24
CA ALA A 38 2.34 33.08 20.41
C ALA A 38 1.35 34.02 21.10
N ILE A 39 0.10 33.59 21.29
CA ILE A 39 -0.80 34.18 22.28
C ILE A 39 -1.44 33.04 23.07
N LEU A 40 -1.13 33.06 24.36
CA LEU A 40 -1.77 32.31 25.43
C LEU A 40 -3.23 32.75 25.56
N CYS A 41 -4.17 31.81 25.47
CA CYS A 41 -5.49 31.94 26.09
C CYS A 41 -5.75 30.71 26.95
N ASN A 42 -5.43 30.85 28.24
CA ASN A 42 -6.04 30.05 29.29
C ASN A 42 -7.51 30.47 29.41
N LEU A 43 -8.43 29.60 28.99
CA LEU A 43 -9.80 29.65 29.47
C LEU A 43 -10.18 28.26 29.97
N SER A 44 -10.17 28.14 31.29
CA SER A 44 -10.69 26.99 32.02
C SER A 44 -12.19 26.89 31.77
N SER A 45 -12.60 25.99 30.87
CA SER A 45 -13.99 25.54 30.79
C SER A 45 -14.09 24.19 31.48
N SER A 46 -14.63 24.20 32.69
CA SER A 46 -15.06 23.02 33.43
C SER A 46 -16.17 22.33 32.64
N SER A 47 -15.79 21.40 31.77
CA SER A 47 -16.73 20.45 31.18
C SER A 47 -16.89 19.30 32.17
N GLY A 48 -18.07 19.19 32.78
CA GLY A 48 -18.44 18.04 33.59
C GLY A 48 -18.13 16.75 32.84
N ALA A 49 -17.55 15.79 33.55
CA ALA A 49 -17.26 14.46 33.02
C ALA A 49 -18.58 13.76 32.68
N LEU A 50 -19.05 13.96 31.44
CA LEU A 50 -19.95 13.03 30.79
C LEU A 50 -19.14 11.74 30.63
N THR A 51 -19.58 10.67 31.29
CA THR A 51 -19.11 9.32 31.00
C THR A 51 -19.18 9.12 29.49
N PRO A 52 -18.06 8.82 28.80
CA PRO A 52 -18.10 8.58 27.38
C PRO A 52 -19.05 7.40 27.13
N PRO A 53 -19.92 7.45 26.11
CA PRO A 53 -20.79 6.34 25.78
C PRO A 53 -19.94 5.08 25.62
N LEU A 54 -20.36 3.98 26.25
CA LEU A 54 -19.67 2.70 26.19
C LEU A 54 -19.45 2.36 24.71
N SER A 55 -18.21 2.41 24.24
CA SER A 55 -17.90 2.10 22.85
C SER A 55 -18.15 0.60 22.65
N PRO A 56 -18.96 0.21 21.65
CA PRO A 56 -19.28 -1.20 21.46
C PRO A 56 -18.00 -1.99 21.19
N PRO A 57 -17.85 -3.20 21.76
CA PRO A 57 -16.70 -4.06 21.48
C PRO A 57 -16.70 -4.42 20.00
N ALA A 58 -15.53 -4.36 19.37
CA ALA A 58 -15.36 -4.71 17.97
C ALA A 58 -14.46 -5.94 17.82
N ALA A 59 -14.94 -6.89 17.01
CA ALA A 59 -14.18 -8.06 16.60
C ALA A 59 -13.61 -7.85 15.19
N VAL A 60 -12.30 -8.07 15.03
CA VAL A 60 -11.60 -8.02 13.74
C VAL A 60 -11.08 -9.42 13.42
N VAL A 61 -11.33 -9.89 12.19
CA VAL A 61 -10.86 -11.21 11.74
C VAL A 61 -9.63 -11.01 10.86
N GLY A 62 -8.50 -11.53 11.31
CA GLY A 62 -7.17 -11.42 10.69
C GLY A 62 -6.34 -10.27 11.26
N ALA A 63 -5.06 -10.55 11.52
CA ALA A 63 -4.02 -9.65 12.00
C ALA A 63 -2.97 -9.33 10.91
N GLY A 64 -3.37 -9.39 9.63
CA GLY A 64 -2.61 -8.80 8.52
C GLY A 64 -2.82 -7.29 8.42
N LEU A 65 -2.21 -6.64 7.41
CA LEU A 65 -2.22 -5.18 7.25
C LEU A 65 -3.63 -4.56 7.33
N GLY A 66 -4.59 -5.14 6.60
CA GLY A 66 -5.98 -4.69 6.62
C GLY A 66 -6.61 -4.76 8.01
N GLY A 67 -6.47 -5.87 8.72
CA GLY A 67 -7.05 -6.04 10.06
C GLY A 67 -6.37 -5.17 11.12
N SER A 68 -5.04 -5.07 11.08
CA SER A 68 -4.30 -4.17 11.97
C SER A 68 -4.62 -2.69 11.71
N ALA A 69 -4.81 -2.30 10.45
CA ALA A 69 -5.21 -0.94 10.09
C ALA A 69 -6.67 -0.64 10.52
N VAL A 70 -7.58 -1.61 10.36
CA VAL A 70 -8.96 -1.48 10.87
C VAL A 70 -8.96 -1.30 12.39
N ALA A 71 -8.21 -2.12 13.14
CA ALA A 71 -8.08 -1.95 14.58
C ALA A 71 -7.58 -0.54 14.95
N TYR A 72 -6.56 -0.05 14.24
CA TYR A 72 -6.06 1.32 14.40
C TYR A 72 -7.12 2.38 14.14
N PHE A 73 -7.79 2.34 13.00
CA PHE A 73 -8.78 3.36 12.67
C PHE A 73 -10.05 3.29 13.52
N LEU A 74 -10.45 2.11 13.97
CA LEU A 74 -11.53 1.96 14.96
C LEU A 74 -11.16 2.66 16.27
N GLN A 75 -9.94 2.48 16.76
CA GLN A 75 -9.49 3.21 17.95
C GLN A 75 -9.40 4.72 17.73
N GLN A 76 -8.94 5.18 16.57
CA GLN A 76 -8.92 6.62 16.27
C GLN A 76 -10.34 7.23 16.24
N HIS A 77 -11.34 6.45 15.81
CA HIS A 77 -12.72 6.93 15.69
C HIS A 77 -13.49 6.87 17.02
N PHE A 78 -13.40 5.76 17.75
CA PHE A 78 -14.15 5.52 18.99
C PHE A 78 -13.38 5.91 20.26
N GLY A 79 -12.08 6.24 20.13
CA GLY A 79 -11.20 6.59 21.24
C GLY A 79 -10.52 5.38 21.87
N PRO A 80 -9.62 5.61 22.86
CA PRO A 80 -8.75 4.57 23.43
C PRO A 80 -9.48 3.53 24.29
N GLN A 81 -10.75 3.76 24.61
CA GLN A 81 -11.58 2.88 25.45
C GLN A 81 -12.28 1.78 24.66
N VAL A 82 -12.23 1.80 23.32
CA VAL A 82 -12.84 0.75 22.50
C VAL A 82 -12.13 -0.59 22.73
N GLN A 83 -12.91 -1.61 23.04
CA GLN A 83 -12.41 -2.97 23.15
C GLN A 83 -12.24 -3.58 21.75
N LEU A 84 -11.03 -4.01 21.43
CA LEU A 84 -10.66 -4.58 20.13
C LEU A 84 -10.16 -6.01 20.31
N ASP A 85 -10.97 -6.98 19.88
CA ASP A 85 -10.56 -8.37 19.82
C ASP A 85 -10.18 -8.73 18.38
N VAL A 86 -8.94 -9.14 18.15
CA VAL A 86 -8.40 -9.46 16.83
C VAL A 86 -8.11 -10.95 16.76
N TYR A 87 -8.90 -11.69 15.99
CA TYR A 87 -8.76 -13.13 15.83
C TYR A 87 -7.80 -13.44 14.69
N GLU A 88 -6.67 -14.08 14.98
CA GLU A 88 -5.69 -14.48 13.98
C GLU A 88 -5.41 -15.98 14.04
N ALA A 89 -5.50 -16.65 12.89
CA ALA A 89 -5.33 -18.09 12.80
C ALA A 89 -3.86 -18.52 12.72
N ALA A 90 -2.98 -17.64 12.26
CA ALA A 90 -1.56 -17.88 12.03
C ALA A 90 -0.69 -16.82 12.73
N ALA A 91 0.42 -16.42 12.11
CA ALA A 91 1.26 -15.35 12.61
C ALA A 91 0.75 -13.98 12.15
N VAL A 92 0.90 -12.98 13.03
CA VAL A 92 0.62 -11.57 12.71
C VAL A 92 1.44 -11.12 11.50
N GLY A 93 0.80 -10.37 10.61
CA GLY A 93 1.39 -9.87 9.36
C GLY A 93 0.78 -10.49 8.10
N GLY A 94 0.18 -11.69 8.19
CA GLY A 94 -0.47 -12.34 7.05
C GLY A 94 0.43 -12.43 5.82
N ARG A 95 0.05 -11.75 4.73
CA ARG A 95 0.85 -11.70 3.48
C ARG A 95 2.19 -10.98 3.61
N LEU A 96 2.38 -10.18 4.66
CA LEU A 96 3.65 -9.49 4.96
C LEU A 96 4.59 -10.35 5.81
N ALA A 97 4.33 -11.65 5.95
CA ALA A 97 5.18 -12.54 6.70
C ALA A 97 6.60 -12.54 6.11
N THR A 98 7.59 -12.46 7.00
CA THR A 98 9.00 -12.55 6.63
C THR A 98 9.55 -13.93 6.95
N LEU A 99 10.52 -14.36 6.16
CA LEU A 99 11.36 -15.53 6.40
C LEU A 99 12.70 -15.08 6.94
N THR A 100 13.27 -15.86 7.86
CA THR A 100 14.60 -15.61 8.39
C THR A 100 15.60 -16.47 7.64
N VAL A 101 16.56 -15.85 6.95
CA VAL A 101 17.68 -16.52 6.28
C VAL A 101 18.96 -15.86 6.78
N ASN A 102 19.92 -16.66 7.26
CA ASN A 102 21.19 -16.15 7.80
C ASN A 102 21.03 -15.02 8.84
N LYS A 103 20.06 -15.17 9.75
CA LYS A 103 19.71 -14.16 10.78
C LYS A 103 19.20 -12.82 10.23
N GLN A 104 18.91 -12.74 8.92
CA GLN A 104 18.27 -11.58 8.29
C GLN A 104 16.82 -11.90 7.92
N GLN A 105 15.95 -10.89 8.03
CA GLN A 105 14.54 -11.01 7.66
C GLN A 105 14.33 -10.61 6.20
N TYR A 106 13.70 -11.49 5.44
CA TYR A 106 13.34 -11.29 4.04
C TYR A 106 11.83 -11.41 3.86
N GLU A 107 11.28 -10.57 3.01
CA GLU A 107 9.86 -10.63 2.66
C GLU A 107 9.58 -11.92 1.88
N SER A 108 8.61 -12.71 2.35
CA SER A 108 8.31 -14.01 1.72
C SER A 108 7.47 -13.87 0.44
N ARG A 109 6.70 -12.79 0.31
CA ARG A 109 5.66 -12.61 -0.73
C ARG A 109 5.46 -11.14 -1.10
N GLY A 110 6.42 -10.54 -1.81
CA GLY A 110 6.31 -9.18 -2.33
C GLY A 110 6.42 -8.13 -1.22
N GLY A 111 7.53 -7.38 -1.22
CA GLY A 111 7.97 -6.62 -0.05
C GLY A 111 8.02 -5.10 -0.22
N SER A 112 7.60 -4.61 -1.38
CA SER A 112 7.75 -3.21 -1.74
C SER A 112 6.44 -2.45 -1.49
N ILE A 113 6.55 -1.24 -0.97
CA ILE A 113 5.45 -0.33 -0.69
C ILE A 113 5.61 0.86 -1.61
N HIS A 114 4.55 1.21 -2.33
CA HIS A 114 4.57 2.37 -3.21
C HIS A 114 4.73 3.67 -2.41
N ALA A 115 5.51 4.62 -2.93
CA ALA A 115 5.75 5.90 -2.28
C ALA A 115 4.44 6.69 -2.04
N LEU A 116 3.40 6.53 -2.87
CA LEU A 116 2.12 7.23 -2.69
C LEU A 116 1.13 6.54 -1.73
N SER A 117 1.54 5.48 -1.02
CA SER A 117 0.74 4.90 0.08
C SER A 117 0.88 5.77 1.33
N LEU A 118 -0.01 6.75 1.50
CA LEU A 118 0.04 7.71 2.59
C LEU A 118 -0.20 7.05 3.94
N HIS A 119 -1.14 6.09 4.05
CA HIS A 119 -1.34 5.38 5.32
C HIS A 119 -0.11 4.58 5.74
N MET A 120 0.59 3.94 4.81
CA MET A 120 1.82 3.23 5.15
C MET A 120 2.95 4.16 5.59
N GLN A 121 3.09 5.33 4.94
CA GLN A 121 4.04 6.35 5.39
C GLN A 121 3.71 6.83 6.81
N ASP A 122 2.44 7.12 7.07
CA ASP A 122 1.99 7.57 8.39
C ASP A 122 2.18 6.48 9.45
N PHE A 123 1.86 5.22 9.14
CA PHE A 123 2.07 4.10 10.05
C PHE A 123 3.54 3.92 10.41
N VAL A 124 4.45 3.98 9.43
CA VAL A 124 5.88 3.91 9.69
C VAL A 124 6.33 5.04 10.61
N LYS A 125 5.84 6.26 10.35
CA LYS A 125 6.17 7.45 11.15
C LYS A 125 5.67 7.33 12.59
N ILE A 126 4.40 7.00 12.82
CA ILE A 126 3.81 6.92 14.17
C ILE A 126 4.42 5.76 14.99
N LEU A 127 4.84 4.68 14.32
CA LEU A 127 5.46 3.53 14.97
C LEU A 127 6.97 3.70 15.20
N GLY A 128 7.56 4.80 14.72
CA GLY A 128 9.01 5.04 14.79
C GLY A 128 9.84 4.01 14.00
N LEU A 129 9.24 3.42 12.96
CA LEU A 129 9.91 2.46 12.08
C LEU A 129 10.79 3.20 11.07
N LYS A 130 11.78 2.50 10.52
CA LYS A 130 12.72 3.06 9.54
C LYS A 130 12.50 2.44 8.18
N HIS A 131 12.73 3.23 7.13
CA HIS A 131 12.86 2.68 5.79
C HIS A 131 14.14 1.85 5.71
N ARG A 132 14.02 0.65 5.14
CA ARG A 132 15.14 -0.19 4.75
C ARG A 132 16.04 0.63 3.83
N ARG A 133 17.36 0.54 4.04
CA ARG A 133 18.33 1.15 3.13
C ARG A 133 18.35 0.36 1.83
N ASP A 134 18.28 1.09 0.71
CA ASP A 134 18.48 0.50 -0.60
C ASP A 134 19.92 -0.02 -0.70
N VAL A 135 20.06 -1.20 -1.29
CA VAL A 135 21.37 -1.76 -1.63
C VAL A 135 21.69 -1.27 -3.03
N ALA A 136 22.80 -0.54 -3.17
CA ALA A 136 23.26 -0.09 -4.48
C ALA A 136 23.48 -1.30 -5.39
N GLY A 137 22.81 -1.31 -6.53
CA GLY A 137 22.88 -2.37 -7.53
C GLY A 137 22.54 -1.80 -8.89
N LYS A 138 23.04 -2.46 -9.93
CA LYS A 138 22.69 -2.16 -11.33
C LYS A 138 21.59 -3.11 -11.77
N SER A 139 20.66 -2.60 -12.55
CA SER A 139 19.57 -3.40 -13.10
C SER A 139 19.91 -3.86 -14.51
N ALA A 140 19.46 -5.06 -14.88
CA ALA A 140 19.60 -5.62 -16.23
C ALA A 140 18.30 -6.33 -16.64
N ILE A 141 17.93 -6.25 -17.92
CA ILE A 141 16.86 -7.03 -18.53
C ILE A 141 17.50 -8.14 -19.35
N PHE A 142 17.19 -9.38 -19.01
CA PHE A 142 17.71 -10.56 -19.68
C PHE A 142 16.59 -11.29 -20.44
N SER A 143 16.80 -11.53 -21.73
CA SER A 143 15.81 -12.20 -22.59
C SER A 143 15.72 -13.72 -22.37
N GLY A 144 16.70 -14.30 -21.68
CA GLY A 144 16.94 -15.75 -21.65
C GLY A 144 18.18 -16.15 -22.45
N GLU A 145 18.56 -15.35 -23.45
CA GLU A 145 19.73 -15.60 -24.31
C GLU A 145 20.78 -14.49 -24.20
N HIS A 146 20.35 -13.23 -24.16
CA HIS A 146 21.23 -12.06 -24.10
C HIS A 146 20.62 -10.94 -23.25
N PHE A 147 21.46 -10.02 -22.79
CA PHE A 147 20.99 -8.83 -22.10
C PHE A 147 20.45 -7.83 -23.13
N ILE A 148 19.19 -7.43 -22.94
CA ILE A 148 18.51 -6.44 -23.81
C ILE A 148 18.90 -5.03 -23.37
N LEU A 149 18.94 -4.81 -22.05
CA LEU A 149 19.28 -3.52 -21.47
C LEU A 149 20.05 -3.73 -20.17
N GLU A 150 21.17 -3.03 -20.02
CA GLU A 150 21.99 -3.04 -18.81
C GLU A 150 22.20 -1.60 -18.34
N GLU A 151 21.91 -1.37 -17.07
CA GLU A 151 22.15 -0.10 -16.42
C GLU A 151 23.66 0.14 -16.25
N THR A 152 24.12 1.29 -16.72
CA THR A 152 25.49 1.77 -16.53
C THR A 152 25.55 2.84 -15.45
N ASP A 153 26.77 3.20 -15.02
CA ASP A 153 26.97 4.31 -14.07
C ASP A 153 26.63 5.69 -14.68
N TRP A 154 26.42 5.76 -16.00
CA TRP A 154 26.19 6.99 -16.74
C TRP A 154 24.71 7.20 -17.04
N TYR A 155 24.05 8.02 -16.21
CA TYR A 155 22.62 8.31 -16.34
C TYR A 155 22.20 8.76 -17.75
N LEU A 156 22.91 9.73 -18.34
CA LEU A 156 22.60 10.24 -19.67
C LEU A 156 22.74 9.18 -20.76
N LEU A 157 23.67 8.23 -20.59
CA LEU A 157 23.84 7.12 -21.50
C LEU A 157 22.66 6.14 -21.40
N ASN A 158 22.21 5.83 -20.17
CA ASN A 158 21.03 4.98 -19.97
C ASN A 158 19.78 5.61 -20.59
N LEU A 159 19.58 6.92 -20.39
CA LEU A 159 18.46 7.66 -20.99
C LEU A 159 18.54 7.67 -22.52
N PHE A 160 19.73 7.93 -23.08
CA PHE A 160 19.94 7.89 -24.52
C PHE A 160 19.67 6.49 -25.10
N ARG A 161 20.13 5.42 -24.44
CA ARG A 161 19.87 4.03 -24.86
C ARG A 161 18.37 3.71 -24.84
N LEU A 162 17.66 4.11 -23.78
CA LEU A 162 16.20 3.95 -23.69
C LEU A 162 15.49 4.68 -24.83
N TRP A 163 15.88 5.93 -25.08
CA TRP A 163 15.27 6.73 -26.14
C TRP A 163 15.61 6.19 -27.54
N TRP A 164 16.85 5.77 -27.79
CA TRP A 164 17.26 5.21 -29.07
C TRP A 164 16.55 3.88 -29.36
N HIS A 165 16.42 3.01 -28.35
CA HIS A 165 15.87 1.68 -28.53
C HIS A 165 14.33 1.64 -28.50
N TYR A 166 13.70 2.51 -27.70
CA TYR A 166 12.25 2.48 -27.45
C TYR A 166 11.52 3.79 -27.76
N GLY A 167 12.24 4.80 -28.27
CA GLY A 167 11.69 6.12 -28.55
C GLY A 167 11.16 6.80 -27.30
N ILE A 168 10.00 7.44 -27.44
CA ILE A 168 9.31 8.12 -26.32
C ILE A 168 8.41 7.19 -25.50
N SER A 169 8.48 5.87 -25.69
CA SER A 169 7.64 4.89 -24.97
C SER A 169 7.80 5.01 -23.44
N PHE A 170 9.03 5.25 -22.97
CA PHE A 170 9.30 5.47 -21.55
C PHE A 170 8.57 6.71 -21.00
N LEU A 171 8.60 7.83 -21.74
CA LEU A 171 7.89 9.05 -21.34
C LEU A 171 6.37 8.84 -21.34
N ARG A 172 5.83 8.13 -22.35
CA ARG A 172 4.40 7.77 -22.42
C ARG A 172 3.97 6.90 -21.24
N LEU A 173 4.80 5.93 -20.84
CA LEU A 173 4.56 5.14 -19.64
C LEU A 173 4.52 6.02 -18.38
N GLN A 174 5.51 6.91 -18.20
CA GLN A 174 5.55 7.80 -17.02
C GLN A 174 4.30 8.69 -16.96
N MET A 175 3.92 9.33 -18.07
CA MET A 175 2.71 10.15 -18.13
C MET A 175 1.45 9.35 -17.80
N TRP A 176 1.34 8.11 -18.31
CA TRP A 176 0.21 7.24 -18.04
C TRP A 176 0.14 6.84 -16.56
N VAL A 177 1.26 6.45 -15.95
CA VAL A 177 1.34 6.12 -14.52
C VAL A 177 0.99 7.34 -13.66
N GLU A 178 1.55 8.50 -13.97
CA GLU A 178 1.26 9.75 -13.26
C GLU A 178 -0.23 10.11 -13.33
N GLU A 179 -0.86 10.00 -14.48
CA GLU A 179 -2.30 10.26 -14.65
C GLU A 179 -3.16 9.29 -13.82
N VAL A 180 -2.84 8.00 -13.86
CA VAL A 180 -3.54 6.97 -13.06
C VAL A 180 -3.37 7.27 -11.57
N MET A 181 -2.16 7.58 -11.13
CA MET A 181 -1.89 7.88 -9.72
C MET A 181 -2.56 9.18 -9.27
N GLU A 182 -2.53 10.25 -10.07
CA GLU A 182 -3.21 11.50 -9.74
C GLU A 182 -4.72 11.28 -9.48
N LYS A 183 -5.37 10.48 -10.32
CA LYS A 183 -6.77 10.09 -10.14
C LYS A 183 -6.97 9.19 -8.92
N PHE A 184 -6.10 8.20 -8.73
CA PHE A 184 -6.19 7.28 -7.59
C PHE A 184 -6.05 8.01 -6.24
N MET A 185 -5.18 9.02 -6.16
CA MET A 185 -4.96 9.84 -4.95
C MET A 185 -6.22 10.57 -4.46
N ARG A 186 -7.25 10.72 -5.29
CA ARG A 186 -8.56 11.27 -4.86
C ARG A 186 -9.20 10.45 -3.74
N ILE A 187 -8.82 9.18 -3.59
CA ILE A 187 -9.31 8.30 -2.53
C ILE A 187 -9.09 8.92 -1.13
N TYR A 188 -7.96 9.58 -0.92
CA TYR A 188 -7.65 10.21 0.36
C TYR A 188 -8.56 11.41 0.65
N LYS A 189 -8.98 12.15 -0.37
CA LYS A 189 -9.96 13.23 -0.22
C LYS A 189 -11.31 12.68 0.22
N TYR A 190 -11.79 11.60 -0.41
CA TYR A 190 -13.03 10.94 0.01
C TYR A 190 -12.96 10.42 1.45
N GLN A 191 -11.86 9.74 1.79
CA GLN A 191 -11.63 9.23 3.15
C GLN A 191 -11.57 10.34 4.19
N ALA A 192 -10.93 11.48 3.90
CA ALA A 192 -10.85 12.63 4.80
C ALA A 192 -12.22 13.25 5.11
N HIS A 193 -13.19 13.13 4.18
CA HIS A 193 -14.57 13.58 4.39
C HIS A 193 -15.50 12.47 4.93
N GLY A 194 -14.93 11.34 5.36
CA GLY A 194 -15.70 10.22 5.91
C GLY A 194 -16.56 9.48 4.89
N TYR A 195 -16.31 9.66 3.59
CA TYR A 195 -17.08 9.00 2.55
C TYR A 195 -16.69 7.52 2.44
N ALA A 196 -17.70 6.66 2.26
CA ALA A 196 -17.54 5.23 2.08
C ALA A 196 -18.40 4.76 0.90
N PHE A 197 -17.90 3.76 0.17
CA PHE A 197 -18.54 3.24 -1.03
C PHE A 197 -19.25 1.91 -0.72
N SER A 198 -20.36 1.67 -1.41
CA SER A 198 -21.15 0.43 -1.25
C SER A 198 -20.63 -0.69 -2.15
N SER A 199 -19.96 -0.35 -3.25
CA SER A 199 -19.36 -1.30 -4.18
C SER A 199 -17.98 -0.86 -4.67
N LEU A 200 -17.19 -1.80 -5.18
CA LEU A 200 -15.91 -1.51 -5.82
C LEU A 200 -16.09 -0.69 -7.09
N GLU A 201 -17.15 -0.96 -7.86
CA GLU A 201 -17.45 -0.21 -9.08
C GLU A 201 -17.71 1.27 -8.78
N GLU A 202 -18.52 1.55 -7.77
CA GLU A 202 -18.81 2.93 -7.34
C GLU A 202 -17.53 3.66 -6.89
N LEU A 203 -16.66 2.98 -6.13
CA LEU A 203 -15.35 3.52 -5.74
C LEU A 203 -14.51 3.85 -6.98
N LEU A 204 -14.27 2.89 -7.86
CA LEU A 204 -13.38 3.07 -9.02
C LEU A 204 -13.91 4.16 -9.95
N ARG A 205 -15.23 4.18 -10.20
CA ARG A 205 -15.89 5.20 -10.99
C ARG A 205 -15.77 6.59 -10.36
N SER A 206 -15.79 6.70 -9.03
CA SER A 206 -15.59 7.98 -8.33
C SER A 206 -14.14 8.47 -8.36
N LEU A 207 -13.16 7.57 -8.43
CA LEU A 207 -11.74 7.94 -8.53
C LEU A 207 -11.37 8.37 -9.95
N GLY A 208 -11.67 7.54 -10.95
CA GLY A 208 -11.18 7.71 -12.31
C GLY A 208 -12.23 7.62 -13.42
N GLY A 209 -13.52 7.60 -13.08
CA GLY A 209 -14.61 7.42 -14.03
C GLY A 209 -14.63 6.04 -14.65
N ASP A 210 -15.26 5.92 -15.82
CA ASP A 210 -15.34 4.65 -16.56
C ASP A 210 -13.96 4.16 -17.03
N ALA A 211 -12.96 5.05 -17.11
CA ALA A 211 -11.59 4.67 -17.44
C ALA A 211 -11.01 3.65 -16.45
N PHE A 212 -11.21 3.85 -15.14
CA PHE A 212 -10.74 2.90 -14.13
C PHE A 212 -11.48 1.57 -14.18
N ILE A 213 -12.78 1.59 -14.49
CA ILE A 213 -13.55 0.35 -14.70
C ILE A 213 -13.01 -0.40 -15.91
N ASN A 214 -12.81 0.27 -17.04
CA ASN A 214 -12.27 -0.33 -18.25
C ASN A 214 -10.87 -0.91 -18.03
N MET A 215 -10.02 -0.26 -17.21
CA MET A 215 -8.71 -0.78 -16.84
C MET A 215 -8.75 -2.08 -16.02
N THR A 216 -9.88 -2.42 -15.37
CA THR A 216 -10.04 -3.73 -14.71
C THR A 216 -10.39 -4.85 -15.70
N GLN A 217 -10.85 -4.49 -16.89
CA GLN A 217 -11.35 -5.42 -17.92
C GLN A 217 -10.37 -5.62 -19.08
N ARG A 218 -9.44 -4.67 -19.27
CA ARG A 218 -8.43 -4.71 -20.33
C ARG A 218 -7.06 -5.03 -19.76
N SER A 219 -6.25 -5.69 -20.55
CA SER A 219 -4.87 -6.00 -20.16
C SER A 219 -3.99 -4.75 -20.13
N VAL A 220 -2.94 -4.79 -19.31
CA VAL A 220 -1.93 -3.72 -19.27
C VAL A 220 -1.25 -3.55 -20.63
N ALA A 221 -1.02 -4.62 -21.39
CA ALA A 221 -0.51 -4.54 -22.75
C ALA A 221 -1.42 -3.68 -23.65
N GLU A 222 -2.71 -4.00 -23.71
CA GLU A 222 -3.67 -3.27 -24.55
C GLU A 222 -3.78 -1.80 -24.16
N SER A 223 -3.81 -1.50 -22.86
CA SER A 223 -3.89 -0.11 -22.38
C SER A 223 -2.63 0.69 -22.70
N LEU A 224 -1.44 0.08 -22.59
CA LEU A 224 -0.19 0.75 -22.91
C LEU A 224 -0.03 0.99 -24.42
N LEU A 225 -0.41 0.02 -25.26
CA LEU A 225 -0.40 0.18 -26.72
C LEU A 225 -1.32 1.33 -27.17
N GLU A 226 -2.49 1.47 -26.55
CA GLU A 226 -3.46 2.53 -26.88
C GLU A 226 -2.94 3.93 -26.58
N VAL A 227 -2.16 4.11 -25.50
CA VAL A 227 -1.49 5.38 -25.20
C VAL A 227 -0.16 5.56 -25.96
N GLY A 228 0.12 4.67 -26.91
CA GLY A 228 1.24 4.75 -27.83
C GLY A 228 2.55 4.19 -27.30
N VAL A 229 2.56 3.41 -26.21
CA VAL A 229 3.75 2.63 -25.85
C VAL A 229 3.96 1.56 -26.93
N THR A 230 5.19 1.40 -27.40
CA THR A 230 5.47 0.44 -28.47
C THR A 230 5.39 -1.00 -27.99
N GLN A 231 4.98 -1.92 -28.86
CA GLN A 231 4.94 -3.36 -28.57
C GLN A 231 6.29 -3.88 -28.05
N ARG A 232 7.40 -3.45 -28.66
CA ARG A 232 8.75 -3.79 -28.20
C ARG A 232 8.99 -3.38 -26.74
N PHE A 233 8.61 -2.17 -26.35
CA PHE A 233 8.77 -1.73 -24.96
C PHE A 233 7.88 -2.53 -23.99
N VAL A 234 6.68 -2.93 -24.41
CA VAL A 234 5.81 -3.82 -23.61
C VAL A 234 6.47 -5.18 -23.41
N ASP A 235 6.99 -5.79 -24.47
CA ASP A 235 7.55 -7.14 -24.43
C ASP A 235 8.89 -7.21 -23.68
N ASP A 236 9.75 -6.20 -23.86
CA ASP A 236 11.08 -6.19 -23.26
C ASP A 236 11.05 -5.65 -21.82
N VAL A 237 10.38 -4.51 -21.59
CA VAL A 237 10.45 -3.78 -20.33
C VAL A 237 9.28 -4.12 -19.41
N ILE A 238 8.04 -3.95 -19.89
CA ILE A 238 6.85 -4.14 -19.03
C ILE A 238 6.71 -5.60 -18.61
N ALA A 239 6.94 -6.54 -19.54
CA ALA A 239 6.89 -7.96 -19.21
C ALA A 239 7.97 -8.34 -18.18
N ALA A 240 9.17 -7.77 -18.28
CA ALA A 240 10.23 -8.00 -17.29
C ALA A 240 9.83 -7.47 -15.90
N VAL A 241 9.28 -6.26 -15.83
CA VAL A 241 8.82 -5.64 -14.57
C VAL A 241 7.69 -6.46 -13.92
N LEU A 242 6.69 -6.89 -14.70
CA LEU A 242 5.57 -7.66 -14.16
C LEU A 242 5.98 -9.07 -13.73
N ARG A 243 6.89 -9.71 -14.48
CA ARG A 243 7.44 -11.01 -14.08
C ARG A 243 8.28 -10.91 -12.82
N SER A 244 9.13 -9.88 -12.68
CA SER A 244 9.93 -9.71 -11.47
C SER A 244 9.07 -9.36 -10.25
N SER A 245 7.95 -8.66 -10.45
CA SER A 245 7.13 -8.15 -9.36
C SER A 245 6.03 -9.12 -8.92
N TYR A 246 5.37 -9.77 -9.88
CA TYR A 246 4.18 -10.60 -9.65
C TYR A 246 4.32 -12.02 -10.19
N GLY A 247 5.37 -12.32 -10.95
CA GLY A 247 5.47 -13.58 -11.70
C GLY A 247 4.39 -13.71 -12.77
N GLN A 248 3.85 -12.59 -13.26
CA GLN A 248 2.72 -12.55 -14.20
C GLN A 248 3.14 -12.03 -15.58
N SER A 249 2.31 -12.32 -16.58
CA SER A 249 2.45 -11.78 -17.93
C SER A 249 1.81 -10.39 -18.05
N VAL A 250 1.98 -9.76 -19.21
CA VAL A 250 1.36 -8.46 -19.57
C VAL A 250 -0.16 -8.54 -19.80
N LEU A 251 -0.77 -9.70 -19.55
CA LEU A 251 -2.22 -9.93 -19.69
C LEU A 251 -3.01 -9.61 -18.41
N VAL A 252 -2.33 -9.25 -17.32
CA VAL A 252 -3.00 -8.79 -16.10
C VAL A 252 -3.82 -7.53 -16.36
N PRO A 253 -4.92 -7.31 -15.63
CA PRO A 253 -5.70 -6.08 -15.75
C PRO A 253 -4.82 -4.83 -15.62
N ALA A 254 -5.01 -3.84 -16.50
CA ALA A 254 -4.24 -2.61 -16.55
C ALA A 254 -4.22 -1.87 -15.21
N PHE A 255 -5.32 -1.93 -14.46
CA PHE A 255 -5.41 -1.31 -13.13
C PHE A 255 -4.44 -1.94 -12.11
N ALA A 256 -4.18 -3.25 -12.21
CA ALA A 256 -3.24 -3.97 -11.36
C ALA A 256 -1.81 -3.97 -11.93
N GLY A 257 -1.68 -3.81 -13.25
CA GLY A 257 -0.41 -3.72 -13.97
C GLY A 257 0.24 -2.34 -13.89
N GLU A 258 -0.38 -1.36 -13.22
CA GLU A 258 0.28 -0.12 -12.84
C GLU A 258 1.40 -0.45 -11.85
N THR A 259 2.64 -0.23 -12.29
CA THR A 259 3.83 -0.47 -11.47
C THR A 259 4.57 0.85 -11.32
N GLY A 260 4.41 1.47 -10.16
CA GLY A 260 5.17 2.66 -9.80
C GLY A 260 6.67 2.38 -9.68
N THR A 261 7.46 3.39 -10.05
CA THR A 261 8.92 3.35 -10.07
C THR A 261 9.55 3.62 -8.70
N LEU A 262 8.78 4.16 -7.75
CA LEU A 262 9.24 4.56 -6.43
C LEU A 262 8.60 3.66 -5.37
N THR A 263 9.40 2.71 -4.87
CA THR A 263 8.99 1.83 -3.79
C THR A 263 10.01 1.80 -2.67
N TRP A 264 9.56 1.43 -1.48
CA TRP A 264 10.39 1.31 -0.29
C TRP A 264 9.91 0.11 0.55
N ALA A 265 10.70 -0.30 1.54
CA ALA A 265 10.32 -1.36 2.47
C ALA A 265 10.69 -0.97 3.90
N VAL A 266 10.08 -1.60 4.89
CA VAL A 266 10.42 -1.37 6.30
C VAL A 266 11.69 -2.15 6.69
N GLU A 267 12.59 -1.50 7.42
CA GLU A 267 13.74 -2.15 8.02
C GLU A 267 13.27 -3.21 9.04
N GLY A 268 13.71 -4.46 8.87
CA GLY A 268 13.22 -5.60 9.67
C GLY A 268 11.91 -6.23 9.18
N GLY A 269 11.26 -5.65 8.16
CA GLY A 269 10.12 -6.22 7.44
C GLY A 269 8.79 -5.52 7.67
N ASN A 270 7.93 -5.55 6.66
CA ASN A 270 6.65 -4.86 6.61
C ASN A 270 5.65 -5.40 7.63
N LYS A 271 5.76 -6.67 8.07
CA LYS A 271 4.96 -7.20 9.20
C LYS A 271 5.08 -6.39 10.48
N LEU A 272 6.18 -5.65 10.66
CA LEU A 272 6.38 -4.80 11.83
C LEU A 272 5.30 -3.72 11.92
N VAL A 273 4.78 -3.25 10.79
CA VAL A 273 3.63 -2.33 10.76
C VAL A 273 2.42 -2.97 11.40
N CYS A 274 2.06 -4.21 11.00
CA CYS A 274 0.91 -4.91 11.57
C CYS A 274 1.04 -5.11 13.08
N SER A 275 2.19 -5.64 13.51
CA SER A 275 2.43 -5.88 14.93
C SER A 275 2.52 -4.59 15.75
N GLY A 276 3.04 -3.51 15.17
CA GLY A 276 3.15 -2.20 15.79
C GLY A 276 1.79 -1.55 15.97
N LEU A 277 0.93 -1.58 14.95
CA LEU A 277 -0.43 -1.05 15.03
C LEU A 277 -1.24 -1.77 16.11
N LEU A 278 -1.22 -3.10 16.14
CA LEU A 278 -1.95 -3.88 17.15
C LEU A 278 -1.46 -3.60 18.58
N LYS A 279 -0.15 -3.39 18.77
CA LYS A 279 0.43 -2.98 20.05
C LYS A 279 0.02 -1.55 20.42
N LEU A 280 0.09 -0.62 19.48
CA LEU A 280 -0.29 0.78 19.67
C LEU A 280 -1.76 0.88 20.11
N THR A 281 -2.63 0.06 19.51
CA THR A 281 -4.05 0.03 19.85
C THR A 281 -4.38 -0.80 21.09
N LYS A 282 -3.40 -1.46 21.70
CA LYS A 282 -3.61 -2.43 22.79
C LYS A 282 -4.70 -3.47 22.44
N ALA A 283 -4.74 -3.87 21.16
CA ALA A 283 -5.72 -4.85 20.70
C ALA A 283 -5.42 -6.22 21.34
N ASN A 284 -6.47 -6.90 21.76
CA ASN A 284 -6.39 -8.25 22.28
C ASN A 284 -6.31 -9.23 21.10
N VAL A 285 -5.11 -9.72 20.81
CA VAL A 285 -4.88 -10.66 19.70
C VAL A 285 -5.13 -12.09 20.18
N ILE A 286 -6.20 -12.69 19.67
CA ILE A 286 -6.66 -14.04 20.01
C ILE A 286 -6.17 -15.00 18.93
N ALA A 287 -5.32 -15.94 19.29
CA ALA A 287 -4.84 -16.99 18.40
C ALA A 287 -5.95 -18.04 18.17
N ALA A 288 -6.81 -17.79 17.18
CA ALA A 288 -7.94 -18.65 16.87
C ALA A 288 -8.37 -18.51 15.41
N ARG A 289 -8.87 -19.60 14.85
CA ARG A 289 -9.48 -19.59 13.51
C ARG A 289 -10.96 -19.35 13.66
N VAL A 290 -11.45 -18.23 13.11
CA VAL A 290 -12.88 -17.97 13.02
C VAL A 290 -13.52 -18.95 12.04
N THR A 291 -14.56 -19.64 12.49
CA THR A 291 -15.30 -20.68 11.74
C THR A 291 -16.71 -20.23 11.37
N GLY A 292 -17.24 -19.18 12.03
CA GLY A 292 -18.54 -18.62 11.71
C GLY A 292 -18.76 -17.26 12.37
N ILE A 293 -19.62 -16.46 11.74
CA ILE A 293 -20.11 -15.17 12.26
C ILE A 293 -21.63 -15.20 12.11
N SER A 294 -22.37 -14.94 13.19
CA SER A 294 -23.83 -14.92 13.18
C SER A 294 -24.38 -13.68 13.87
N LEU A 295 -25.49 -13.13 13.37
CA LEU A 295 -26.21 -12.07 14.07
C LEU A 295 -26.74 -12.58 15.41
N HIS A 296 -26.66 -11.74 16.44
CA HIS A 296 -27.21 -12.06 17.74
C HIS A 296 -28.75 -11.98 17.65
N SER A 297 -29.43 -13.09 17.94
CA SER A 297 -30.86 -13.25 17.72
C SER A 297 -31.75 -12.66 18.83
N SER A 298 -31.19 -11.94 19.81
CA SER A 298 -31.90 -11.54 21.05
C SER A 298 -32.42 -10.10 21.07
N GLY A 299 -32.55 -9.42 19.94
CA GLY A 299 -33.10 -8.06 19.86
C GLY A 299 -32.12 -6.93 20.18
N GLU A 300 -30.90 -7.23 20.63
CA GLU A 300 -29.79 -6.28 20.69
C GLU A 300 -28.91 -6.39 19.43
N PRO A 301 -28.55 -5.28 18.78
CA PRO A 301 -27.70 -5.30 17.59
C PRO A 301 -26.29 -5.76 17.97
N GLY A 302 -25.92 -6.97 17.54
CA GLY A 302 -24.59 -7.55 17.82
C GLY A 302 -24.29 -8.75 16.93
N HIS A 303 -23.01 -9.13 16.84
CA HIS A 303 -22.55 -10.33 16.14
C HIS A 303 -21.88 -11.28 17.13
N ARG A 304 -22.16 -12.57 16.99
CA ARG A 304 -21.44 -13.65 17.67
C ARG A 304 -20.35 -14.19 16.74
N VAL A 305 -19.13 -14.28 17.24
CA VAL A 305 -17.98 -14.87 16.53
C VAL A 305 -17.72 -16.25 17.10
N CYS A 306 -17.80 -17.27 16.25
CA CYS A 306 -17.43 -18.64 16.57
C CYS A 306 -15.99 -18.88 16.12
N SER A 307 -15.13 -19.35 17.02
CA SER A 307 -13.73 -19.64 16.71
C SER A 307 -13.30 -20.96 17.33
N GLY A 308 -12.37 -21.64 16.65
CA GLY A 308 -11.70 -22.84 17.15
C GLY A 308 -10.25 -22.54 17.51
N ASP A 309 -9.74 -23.22 18.55
CA ASP A 309 -8.33 -23.11 18.96
C ASP A 309 -7.43 -23.67 17.85
N THR A 310 -6.45 -22.87 17.42
CA THR A 310 -5.48 -23.27 16.39
C THR A 310 -4.41 -24.22 16.93
N ARG A 311 -4.32 -24.41 18.25
CA ARG A 311 -3.38 -25.36 18.88
C ARG A 311 -3.79 -26.83 18.77
N ALA A 312 -4.97 -27.14 18.24
CA ALA A 312 -5.48 -28.52 18.15
C ALA A 312 -5.11 -29.27 16.85
N GLY A 313 -4.33 -28.67 15.95
CA GLY A 313 -4.00 -29.25 14.65
C GLY A 313 -2.50 -29.40 14.42
N GLY A 314 -1.82 -30.21 15.23
CA GLY A 314 -0.48 -30.69 14.91
C GLY A 314 -0.58 -31.85 13.92
N TRP A 315 0.04 -31.70 12.75
CA TRP A 315 0.55 -32.81 11.95
C TRP A 315 2.07 -32.82 12.12
#